data_AF-A0A2W0APK5-F1
#
_entry.id   AF-A0A2W0APK5-F1
#
_cell.length_a   1.000
_cell.length_b   1.000
_cell.length_c   1.000
_cell.angle_alpha   90.00
_cell.angle_beta   90.00
_cell.angle_gamma   90.00
#
_symmetry.space_group_name_H-M   'P 1'
#
loop_
_entity.id
_entity.type
_entity.pdbx_description
1 polymer ?
#
loop_
_entity_poly.entity_id
_entity_poly.type
_entity_poly.pdbx_seq_one_letter_code
_entity_poly.pdbx_strand_id
1 'polypeptide(L)'
;MAVITECCTGCAGSPACVEYCPVEDCMFWVPDEDHPPFGRIQVDPILCIGCNKCTSKGPEGSFLDGCPWDAIVMVDTAEVEKEVGVMPF
;
A
#
# COMPACT_ATOMS: atom_id res chain seq x y z
N MET A 1 -2.64 6.39 -6.99
CA MET A 1 -1.75 5.35 -6.45
C MET A 1 -2.26 4.78 -5.13
N ALA A 2 -1.70 3.65 -4.68
CA ALA A 2 -1.99 3.07 -3.36
C ALA A 2 -1.23 3.83 -2.26
N VAL A 3 -1.91 4.14 -1.16
CA VAL A 3 -1.36 4.83 0.02
C VAL A 3 -1.65 3.98 1.25
N ILE A 4 -0.63 3.80 2.10
CA ILE A 4 -0.72 3.00 3.32
C ILE A 4 -1.13 3.91 4.49
N THR A 5 -2.13 3.48 5.25
CA THR A 5 -2.62 4.20 6.43
C THR A 5 -1.96 3.72 7.73
N GLU A 6 -2.25 4.42 8.81
CA GLU A 6 -1.83 4.07 10.17
C GLU A 6 -2.37 2.73 10.67
N CYS A 7 -3.40 2.18 10.01
CA CYS A 7 -3.93 0.84 10.30
C CYS A 7 -3.00 -0.30 9.84
N CYS A 8 -1.94 0.00 9.09
CA CYS A 8 -1.03 -1.03 8.59
C CYS A 8 -0.22 -1.65 9.73
N THR A 9 -0.32 -2.97 9.87
CA THR A 9 0.44 -3.74 10.87
C THR A 9 1.67 -4.44 10.28
N GLY A 10 1.93 -4.22 8.98
CA GLY A 10 2.92 -4.96 8.21
C GLY A 10 2.66 -6.48 8.14
N CYS A 11 1.47 -6.93 8.53
CA CYS A 11 1.11 -8.34 8.68
C CYS A 11 2.19 -9.17 9.43
N ALA A 12 2.82 -8.56 10.44
CA ALA A 12 3.92 -9.15 11.20
C ALA A 12 5.07 -9.72 10.34
N GLY A 13 5.37 -9.07 9.20
CA GLY A 13 6.45 -9.48 8.30
C GLY A 13 6.03 -10.48 7.22
N SER A 14 4.74 -10.83 7.12
CA SER A 14 4.20 -11.68 6.04
C SER A 14 3.08 -10.95 5.26
N PRO A 15 3.41 -9.91 4.48
CA PRO A 15 2.42 -9.04 3.87
C PRO A 15 1.74 -9.64 2.63
N ALA A 16 0.44 -9.93 2.75
CA ALA A 16 -0.38 -10.42 1.64
C ALA A 16 -0.44 -9.43 0.46
N CYS A 17 -0.41 -8.11 0.73
CA CYS A 17 -0.46 -7.10 -0.33
C CYS A 17 0.74 -7.12 -1.27
N VAL A 18 1.91 -7.61 -0.82
CA VAL A 18 3.08 -7.81 -1.69
C VAL A 18 2.79 -8.89 -2.74
N GLU A 19 2.22 -10.02 -2.31
CA GLU A 19 1.85 -11.13 -3.21
C GLU A 19 0.73 -10.76 -4.19
N TYR A 20 -0.19 -9.88 -3.79
CA TYR A 20 -1.30 -9.45 -4.65
C TYR A 20 -0.92 -8.36 -5.65
N CYS A 21 0.17 -7.65 -5.41
CA CYS A 21 0.60 -6.59 -6.30
C CYS A 21 1.15 -7.20 -7.61
N PRO A 22 0.59 -6.87 -8.78
CA PRO A 22 1.05 -7.45 -10.05
C PRO A 22 2.36 -6.83 -10.55
N VAL A 23 2.91 -5.84 -9.84
CA VAL A 23 4.15 -5.15 -10.19
C VAL A 23 5.20 -5.55 -9.17
N GLU A 24 6.27 -6.18 -9.63
CA GLU A 24 7.41 -6.57 -8.82
C GLU A 24 8.02 -5.35 -8.12
N ASP A 25 8.48 -5.53 -6.88
CA ASP A 25 9.08 -4.50 -6.01
C ASP A 25 8.22 -3.25 -5.72
N CYS A 26 6.98 -3.19 -6.21
CA CYS A 26 6.08 -2.06 -5.95
C CYS A 26 5.69 -1.94 -4.47
N MET A 27 5.72 -3.04 -3.72
CA MET A 27 5.38 -3.05 -2.30
C MET A 27 6.46 -3.79 -1.52
N PHE A 28 6.91 -3.20 -0.42
CA PHE A 28 7.97 -3.77 0.41
C PHE A 28 7.75 -3.46 1.89
N TRP A 29 8.22 -4.37 2.75
CA TRP A 29 8.15 -4.22 4.19
C TRP A 29 9.32 -3.39 4.71
N VAL A 30 9.02 -2.41 5.56
CA VAL A 30 10.00 -1.52 6.20
C VAL A 30 9.86 -1.64 7.71
N PRO A 31 10.96 -1.90 8.46
CA PRO A 31 10.92 -1.97 9.91
C PRO A 31 10.57 -0.61 10.53
N ASP A 32 9.80 -0.65 11.62
CA ASP A 32 9.56 0.51 12.47
C ASP A 32 10.64 0.52 13.57
N GLU A 33 11.67 1.34 13.38
CA GLU A 33 12.83 1.40 14.29
C GLU A 33 12.45 1.90 15.70
N ASP A 34 11.39 2.72 15.80
CA ASP A 34 10.90 3.26 17.06
C ASP A 34 10.07 2.22 17.83
N HIS A 35 9.48 1.23 17.13
CA HIS A 35 8.62 0.19 17.71
C HIS A 35 8.97 -1.25 17.27
N PRO A 36 10.14 -1.80 17.68
CA PRO A 36 10.46 -3.19 17.39
C PRO A 36 9.49 -4.17 18.08
N PRO A 37 9.14 -5.32 17.48
CA PRO A 37 9.63 -5.87 16.21
C PRO A 37 8.73 -5.50 15.01
N PHE A 38 7.95 -4.43 15.11
CA PHE A 38 6.94 -4.10 14.11
C PHE A 38 7.56 -3.45 12.86
N GLY A 39 6.75 -3.37 11.81
CA GLY A 39 7.08 -2.67 10.57
C GLY A 39 5.82 -2.46 9.76
N ARG A 40 5.94 -1.67 8.69
CA ARG A 40 4.83 -1.30 7.83
C ARG A 40 5.18 -1.58 6.39
N ILE A 41 4.14 -1.68 5.57
CA ILE A 41 4.34 -1.74 4.13
C ILE A 41 4.54 -0.32 3.62
N GLN A 42 5.44 -0.18 2.66
CA GLN A 42 5.58 1.00 1.84
C GLN A 42 5.25 0.63 0.39
N VAL A 43 4.79 1.63 -0.35
CA VAL A 43 4.46 1.51 -1.77
C VAL A 43 5.48 2.36 -2.52
N ASP A 44 6.14 1.77 -3.51
CA ASP A 44 6.96 2.52 -4.44
C ASP A 44 6.04 3.42 -5.29
N PRO A 45 6.19 4.75 -5.21
CA PRO A 45 5.32 5.68 -5.92
C PRO A 45 5.50 5.63 -7.45
N ILE A 46 6.67 5.24 -7.94
CA ILE A 46 7.00 5.20 -9.37
C ILE A 46 6.45 3.92 -9.99
N LEU A 47 6.51 2.80 -9.27
CA LEU A 47 6.04 1.50 -9.75
C LEU A 47 4.53 1.29 -9.60
N CYS A 48 3.86 2.05 -8.72
CA CYS A 48 2.45 1.84 -8.45
C CYS A 48 1.53 2.24 -9.62
N ILE A 49 1.04 1.24 -10.36
CA ILE A 49 0.12 1.44 -11.49
C ILE A 49 -1.36 1.64 -11.11
N GLY A 50 -1.69 1.70 -9.81
CA GLY A 50 -3.05 1.95 -9.35
C GLY A 50 -4.07 0.81 -9.61
N CYS A 51 -3.63 -0.45 -9.63
CA CYS A 51 -4.49 -1.58 -10.02
C CYS A 51 -5.57 -2.01 -9.00
N ASN A 52 -5.57 -1.44 -7.78
CA ASN A 52 -6.49 -1.74 -6.67
C ASN A 52 -6.46 -3.17 -6.08
N LYS A 53 -5.66 -4.11 -6.64
CA LYS A 53 -5.62 -5.52 -6.19
C LYS A 53 -5.18 -5.72 -4.74
N CYS A 54 -4.38 -4.80 -4.21
CA CYS A 54 -3.91 -4.82 -2.83
C CYS A 54 -4.96 -4.34 -1.81
N THR A 55 -6.06 -3.72 -2.27
CA THR A 55 -7.14 -3.23 -1.40
C THR A 55 -8.16 -4.32 -1.12
N SER A 56 -8.79 -4.27 0.05
CA SER A 56 -9.91 -5.16 0.40
C SER A 56 -11.27 -4.58 -0.02
N LYS A 57 -11.31 -3.37 -0.59
CA LYS A 57 -12.51 -2.68 -1.07
C LYS A 57 -12.60 -2.76 -2.59
N GLY A 58 -13.55 -3.53 -3.08
CA GLY A 58 -13.87 -3.66 -4.50
C GLY A 58 -14.96 -2.70 -4.97
N PRO A 59 -15.28 -2.74 -6.27
CA PRO A 59 -16.38 -1.97 -6.85
C PRO A 59 -17.71 -2.26 -6.16
N GLU A 60 -18.59 -1.26 -6.09
CA GLU A 60 -19.94 -1.37 -5.54
C GLU A 60 -20.01 -1.93 -4.09
N GLY A 61 -18.95 -1.73 -3.30
CA GLY A 61 -18.89 -2.19 -1.91
C GLY A 61 -18.62 -3.68 -1.75
N SER A 62 -18.17 -4.36 -2.82
CA SER A 62 -17.66 -5.73 -2.71
C SER A 62 -16.39 -5.79 -1.85
N PHE A 63 -16.18 -6.91 -1.16
CA PHE A 63 -14.93 -7.19 -0.44
C PHE A 63 -14.02 -8.05 -1.30
N LEU A 64 -12.74 -7.70 -1.34
CA LEU A 64 -11.68 -8.42 -2.05
C LEU A 64 -10.73 -9.05 -1.04
N ASP A 65 -9.98 -10.06 -1.49
CA ASP A 65 -8.95 -10.75 -0.70
C ASP A 65 -7.71 -9.87 -0.41
N GLY A 66 -7.79 -8.55 -0.53
CA GLY A 66 -6.66 -7.64 -0.33
C GLY A 66 -6.27 -7.42 1.14
N CYS A 67 -5.80 -6.23 1.48
CA CYS A 67 -5.30 -5.93 2.82
C CYS A 67 -6.32 -6.30 3.92
N PRO A 68 -6.01 -7.25 4.82
CA PRO A 68 -6.96 -7.72 5.84
C PRO A 68 -7.29 -6.65 6.89
N TRP A 69 -6.45 -5.62 6.99
CA TRP A 69 -6.59 -4.51 7.93
C TRP A 69 -7.28 -3.29 7.32
N ASP A 70 -7.70 -3.37 6.05
CA ASP A 70 -8.24 -2.22 5.32
C ASP A 70 -7.32 -0.98 5.40
N ALA A 71 -6.00 -1.24 5.40
CA ALA A 71 -4.98 -0.23 5.64
C ALA A 71 -4.42 0.39 4.34
N ILE A 72 -5.09 0.15 3.21
CA ILE A 72 -4.65 0.61 1.89
C ILE A 72 -5.80 1.34 1.24
N VAL A 73 -5.57 2.61 0.91
CA VAL A 73 -6.51 3.46 0.19
C VAL A 73 -5.93 3.88 -1.15
N MET A 74 -6.83 4.16 -2.09
CA MET A 74 -6.46 4.52 -3.45
C MET A 74 -6.74 5.99 -3.61
N VAL A 75 -5.67 6.75 -3.77
CA VAL A 75 -5.67 8.21 -3.84
C VAL A 75 -5.25 8.62 -5.24
N ASP A 76 -5.79 9.73 -5.77
CA ASP A 76 -5.34 10.22 -7.07
C ASP A 76 -3.86 10.60 -6.99
N THR A 77 -3.07 10.25 -8.00
CA THR A 77 -1.64 10.57 -8.02
C THR A 77 -1.42 12.09 -7.92
N ALA A 78 -2.28 12.91 -8.56
CA ALA A 78 -2.21 14.36 -8.48
C ALA A 78 -2.53 14.90 -7.07
N GLU A 79 -3.22 14.14 -6.22
CA GLU A 79 -3.42 14.50 -4.81
C GLU A 79 -2.17 14.17 -3.99
N VAL A 80 -1.54 13.03 -4.24
CA VAL A 80 -0.28 12.66 -3.55
C VAL A 80 0.83 13.64 -3.91
N GLU A 81 0.98 14.01 -5.18
CA GLU A 81 2.01 14.95 -5.65
C GLU A 81 1.88 16.36 -5.05
N LYS A 82 0.69 16.76 -4.57
CA LYS A 82 0.53 18.04 -3.85
C LYS A 82 1.23 18.02 -2.50
N GLU A 83 1.30 16.85 -1.86
CA GLU A 83 1.89 16.68 -0.54
C GLU A 83 3.39 16.37 -0.62
N VAL A 84 3.80 15.51 -1.56
CA VAL A 84 5.20 15.02 -1.65
C VAL A 84 6.03 15.68 -2.76
N GLY A 85 5.40 16.49 -3.61
CA GLY A 85 6.02 17.04 -4.82
C GLY A 85 5.83 16.15 -6.04
N VAL A 86 6.17 16.68 -7.21
CA VAL A 86 6.06 15.95 -8.50
C VAL A 86 7.04 14.77 -8.51
N MET A 87 6.53 13.59 -8.81
CA MET A 87 7.32 12.37 -8.82
C MET A 87 7.89 12.14 -10.23
N PRO A 88 9.22 11.96 -10.39
CA PRO A 88 9.81 11.73 -11.70
C PRO A 88 9.41 10.33 -12.21
N PHE A 89 8.93 10.30 -13.45
CA PHE A 89 8.58 9.08 -14.21
C PHE A 89 9.80 8.36 -14.77
#